data_AF-A0A951KEI3-F1
#
_entry.id   AF-A0A951KEI3-F1
#
_cell.length_a   1.000
_cell.length_b   1.000
_cell.length_c   1.000
_cell.angle_alpha   90.00
_cell.angle_beta   90.00
_cell.angle_gamma   90.00
#
_symmetry.space_group_name_H-M   'P 1'
#
loop_
_entity.id
_entity.type
_entity.pdbx_description
1 polymer ?
#
loop_
_entity_poly.entity_id
_entity_poly.type
_entity_poly.pdbx_seq_one_letter_code
_entity_poly.pdbx_strand_id
1 'polypeptide(L)' 'MRFSDLPTFDQLPVRKDLPPESSWGLFDGNYALGCLNFLTAQGVVEAARLVQSGTIFRLDAKIGFAKPPLFGR' A
#
# COMPACT_ATOMS: atom_id res chain seq x y z
N MET A 1 0.52 11.25 10.32
CA MET A 1 -0.25 10.26 11.09
C MET A 1 0.70 9.18 11.53
N ARG A 2 0.78 8.86 12.83
CA ARG A 2 1.55 7.69 13.26
C ARG A 2 0.67 6.46 13.13
N PHE A 3 1.25 5.28 12.91
CA PHE A 3 0.46 4.04 12.84
C PHE A 3 -0.34 3.77 14.12
N SER A 4 0.15 4.26 15.28
CA SER A 4 -0.57 4.22 16.56
C SER A 4 -1.86 5.04 16.58
N ASP A 5 -2.00 6.00 15.67
CA ASP A 5 -3.16 6.88 15.58
C ASP A 5 -4.24 6.32 14.62
N LEU A 6 -3.99 5.16 13.98
CA LEU A 6 -4.92 4.50 13.07
C LEU A 6 -5.87 3.55 13.81
N PRO A 7 -7.10 3.33 13.30
CA PRO A 7 -7.97 2.29 13.81
C PRO A 7 -7.32 0.91 13.63
N THR A 8 -7.50 0.04 14.61
CA THR A 8 -7.25 -1.40 14.45
C THR A 8 -8.29 -2.02 13.51
N PHE A 9 -8.05 -3.23 13.04
CA PHE A 9 -9.00 -3.94 12.19
C PHE A 9 -10.38 -4.08 12.84
N ASP A 10 -10.42 -4.42 14.13
CA ASP A 10 -11.67 -4.56 14.92
C ASP A 10 -12.42 -3.22 15.11
N GLN A 11 -11.78 -2.09 14.82
CA GLN A 11 -12.38 -0.76 14.89
C GLN A 11 -12.94 -0.28 13.54
N LEU A 12 -12.85 -1.11 12.48
CA LEU A 12 -13.44 -0.82 11.17
C LEU A 12 -14.91 -1.27 11.09
N PRO A 13 -15.76 -0.59 10.29
CA PRO A 13 -15.43 0.61 9.53
C PRO A 13 -15.43 1.87 10.41
N VAL A 14 -14.56 2.83 10.07
CA VAL A 14 -14.50 4.15 10.75
C VAL A 14 -15.80 4.96 10.62
N ARG A 15 -16.60 4.61 9.62
CA ARG A 15 -17.90 5.19 9.31
C ARG A 15 -18.93 4.07 9.18
N LYS A 16 -19.97 4.11 10.00
CA LYS A 16 -20.99 3.05 10.10
C LYS A 16 -21.84 2.86 8.84
N ASP A 17 -21.87 3.88 7.96
CA ASP A 17 -22.57 3.86 6.68
C ASP A 17 -21.76 3.23 5.54
N LEU A 18 -20.51 2.83 5.79
CA LEU A 18 -19.62 2.24 4.80
C LEU A 18 -19.52 0.72 4.95
N PRO A 19 -19.00 0.00 3.93
CA PRO A 19 -18.93 -1.46 3.96
C PRO A 19 -18.21 -1.99 5.23
N PRO A 20 -18.67 -3.11 5.79
CA PRO A 20 -18.03 -3.72 6.96
C PRO A 20 -16.56 -4.01 6.66
N GLU A 21 -15.70 -3.89 7.68
CA GLU A 21 -14.26 -4.15 7.62
C GLU A 21 -13.48 -3.28 6.60
N SER A 22 -14.12 -2.27 6.00
CA SER A 22 -13.46 -1.37 5.07
C SER A 22 -12.72 -0.23 5.79
N SER A 23 -11.58 0.16 5.24
CA SER A 23 -10.86 1.39 5.62
C SER A 23 -11.40 2.63 4.89
N TRP A 24 -12.59 2.56 4.29
CA TRP A 24 -13.16 3.68 3.56
C TRP A 24 -13.49 4.83 4.51
N GLY A 25 -13.26 6.05 4.07
CA GLY A 25 -13.43 7.25 4.90
C GLY A 25 -12.35 7.46 5.97
N LEU A 26 -11.32 6.60 6.04
CA LEU A 26 -10.15 6.82 6.90
C LEU A 26 -9.30 8.00 6.41
N PHE A 27 -9.19 8.13 5.08
CA PHE A 27 -8.56 9.26 4.41
C PHE A 27 -9.65 10.13 3.81
N ASP A 28 -9.49 11.45 3.89
CA ASP A 28 -10.47 12.44 3.44
C ASP A 28 -9.93 13.35 2.33
N GLY A 29 -10.85 14.10 1.71
CA GLY A 29 -10.56 15.05 0.65
C GLY A 29 -10.12 14.41 -0.68
N ASN A 30 -9.54 15.23 -1.56
CA ASN A 30 -9.12 14.84 -2.91
C ASN A 30 -7.91 13.88 -2.93
N TYR A 31 -7.40 13.46 -1.77
CA TYR A 31 -6.17 12.69 -1.63
C TYR A 31 -6.37 11.36 -0.90
N ALA A 32 -7.57 10.78 -0.94
CA ALA A 32 -7.84 9.45 -0.40
C ALA A 32 -7.34 8.33 -1.34
N LEU A 33 -6.03 8.10 -1.35
CA LEU A 33 -5.34 7.08 -2.18
C LEU A 33 -5.19 5.72 -1.46
N GLY A 34 -5.83 5.54 -0.30
CA GLY A 34 -5.71 4.34 0.52
C GLY A 34 -4.33 4.20 1.14
N CYS A 35 -3.74 3.01 1.13
CA CYS A 35 -2.45 2.78 1.78
C CYS A 35 -1.28 3.58 1.17
N LEU A 36 -1.44 4.14 -0.04
CA LEU A 36 -0.44 5.05 -0.62
C LEU A 36 -0.26 6.32 0.21
N ASN A 37 -1.26 6.73 0.99
CA ASN A 37 -1.16 7.87 1.91
C ASN A 37 -0.14 7.67 3.05
N PHE A 38 0.36 6.44 3.26
CA PHE A 38 1.43 6.19 4.22
C PHE A 38 2.83 6.50 3.68
N LEU A 39 2.97 6.69 2.37
CA LEU A 39 4.24 7.11 1.78
C LEU A 39 4.51 8.58 2.11
N THR A 40 5.68 8.87 2.65
CA THR A 40 6.10 10.23 3.01
C THR A 40 7.43 10.56 2.35
N ALA A 41 7.70 11.86 2.11
CA ALA A 41 8.98 12.30 1.57
C ALA A 41 10.17 11.85 2.45
N GLN A 42 10.01 11.91 3.77
CA GLN A 42 11.02 11.40 4.71
C GLN A 42 11.22 9.88 4.56
N GLY A 43 10.13 9.10 4.47
CA GLY A 43 10.22 7.66 4.25
C GLY A 43 10.96 7.30 2.97
N VAL A 44 10.79 8.07 1.90
CA VAL A 44 11.55 7.92 0.65
C VAL A 44 13.05 8.20 0.86
N VAL A 45 13.39 9.27 1.59
CA VAL A 45 14.79 9.59 1.92
C VAL A 45 15.43 8.48 2.78
N GLU A 46 14.73 7.97 3.79
CA GLU A 46 15.22 6.84 4.60
C GLU A 46 15.41 5.58 3.76
N ALA A 47 14.46 5.26 2.87
CA ALA A 47 14.56 4.11 1.99
C ALA A 47 15.76 4.22 1.03
N ALA A 48 16.04 5.43 0.50
CA ALA A 48 17.21 5.66 -0.35
C ALA A 48 18.53 5.38 0.37
N ARG A 49 18.62 5.61 1.69
CA ARG A 49 19.81 5.29 2.49
C ARG A 49 20.09 3.80 2.62
N LEU A 50 19.10 2.93 2.35
CA LEU A 50 19.31 1.48 2.35
C LEU A 50 20.13 1.00 1.15
N VAL A 51 20.26 1.80 0.10
CA VAL A 51 21.07 1.47 -1.07
C VAL A 51 22.55 1.69 -0.75
N GLN A 52 23.22 0.63 -0.27
CA GLN A 52 24.64 0.68 0.11
C GLN A 52 25.58 0.07 -0.94
N SER A 53 25.16 -1.03 -1.59
CA SER A 53 26.00 -1.77 -2.55
C SER A 53 25.63 -1.54 -4.02
N GLY A 54 24.48 -0.92 -4.29
CA GLY A 54 23.95 -0.76 -5.65
C GLY A 54 23.52 -2.08 -6.32
N THR A 55 23.38 -3.18 -5.57
CA THR A 55 22.90 -4.45 -6.10
C THR A 55 21.40 -4.39 -6.44
N ILE A 56 21.02 -4.88 -7.62
CA ILE A 56 19.64 -4.82 -8.12
C ILE A 56 19.14 -6.24 -8.37
N PHE A 57 17.94 -6.55 -7.85
CA PHE A 57 17.22 -7.80 -8.09
C PHE A 57 15.93 -7.48 -8.84
N ARG A 58 15.69 -8.14 -9.97
CA ARG A 58 14.41 -8.05 -10.68
C ARG A 58 13.36 -8.89 -9.97
N LEU A 59 12.22 -8.30 -9.67
CA LEU A 59 11.08 -8.95 -9.02
C LEU A 59 9.93 -9.25 -10.00
N ASP A 60 10.15 -9.00 -11.28
CA ASP A 60 9.20 -9.22 -12.36
C ASP A 60 9.52 -10.48 -13.17
N ALA A 61 8.49 -11.18 -13.63
CA ALA A 61 8.63 -12.24 -14.63
C ALA A 61 8.67 -11.63 -16.03
N LYS A 62 9.32 -12.33 -16.97
CA LYS A 62 9.27 -11.95 -18.39
C LYS A 62 7.81 -11.92 -18.87
N ILE A 63 7.50 -10.97 -19.76
CA ILE A 63 6.20 -10.93 -20.44
C ILE A 63 5.98 -12.27 -21.16
N GLY A 64 4.82 -12.89 -20.94
CA GLY A 64 4.48 -14.19 -21.51
C GLY A 64 5.17 -15.40 -20.86
N PHE A 65 5.74 -15.24 -19.66
CA PHE A 65 6.40 -16.32 -18.93
C PHE A 65 5.47 -17.51 -18.63
N ALA A 66 4.19 -17.25 -18.33
CA ALA A 66 3.20 -18.31 -18.09
C ALA A 66 2.39 -18.62 -19.36
N LYS A 67 2.31 -19.91 -19.74
CA LYS A 67 1.47 -20.41 -20.84
C LYS A 67 0.78 -21.72 -20.41
N PRO A 68 -0.56 -21.75 -20.27
CA PRO A 68 -1.49 -20.61 -20.40
C PRO A 68 -1.25 -19.55 -19.30
N PRO A 69 -1.80 -18.34 -19.45
CA PRO A 69 -1.66 -17.31 -18.42
C PRO A 69 -2.18 -17.75 -17.04
N LEU A 70 -1.57 -17.20 -15.99
CA LEU A 70 -2.03 -17.44 -14.62
C LEU A 70 -3.43 -16.87 -14.42
N PHE A 71 -4.23 -17.55 -13.59
CA PHE A 71 -5.60 -17.16 -13.24
C PHE A 71 -6.57 -17.06 -14.43
N GLY A 72 -6.25 -17.70 -15.56
CA GLY A 72 -7.14 -17.79 -16.71
C GLY A 72 -7.42 -16.47 -17.42
N ARG A 73 -6.49 -15.50 -17.36
CA ARG A 73 -6.58 -14.20 -18.03
C ARG A 73 -5.69 -14.11 -19.25
#